data_AF-M1EIP5-F1
#
_entry.id   AF-M1EIP5-F1
#
_cell.length_a   1.000
_cell.length_b   1.000
_cell.length_c   1.000
_cell.angle_alpha   90.00
_cell.angle_beta   90.00
_cell.angle_gamma   90.00
#
_symmetry.space_group_name_H-M   'P 1'
#
loop_
_entity.id
_entity.type
_entity.pdbx_description
1 polymer ?
#
loop_
_entity_poly.entity_id
_entity_poly.type
_entity_poly.pdbx_seq_one_letter_code
_entity_poly.pdbx_strand_id
1 'polypeptide(L)' 'DGQETTEGRVSIQDSPQTLTLHVTLRKLTLQDSGKYYCGVSKLGRDESVLVSLLVFPGPCCPLSPTPSFQPLT' A
#
# COMPACT_ATOMS: atom_id res chain seq x y z
N ASP A 1 -19.87 4.95 -4.91
CA ASP A 1 -18.72 4.04 -4.99
C ASP A 1 -18.12 4.06 -6.38
N GLY A 2 -16.84 4.40 -6.44
CA GLY A 2 -16.04 4.46 -7.65
C GLY A 2 -15.68 3.09 -8.23
N GLN A 3 -15.42 3.01 -9.54
CA GLN A 3 -14.94 1.78 -10.17
C GLN A 3 -13.48 1.51 -9.75
N GLU A 4 -13.22 0.33 -9.18
CA GLU A 4 -11.86 -0.12 -8.83
C GLU A 4 -11.27 -0.97 -9.97
N THR A 5 -10.03 -0.67 -10.34
CA THR A 5 -9.21 -1.51 -11.23
C THR A 5 -7.98 -1.98 -10.46
N THR A 6 -7.62 -3.26 -10.60
CA THR A 6 -6.46 -3.85 -9.92
C THR A 6 -5.49 -4.45 -10.93
N GLU A 7 -4.20 -4.17 -10.73
CA GLU A 7 -3.11 -4.80 -11.46
C GLU A 7 -2.04 -5.28 -10.46
N GLY A 8 -1.86 -6.60 -10.37
CA GLY A 8 -0.92 -7.21 -9.43
C GLY A 8 -1.19 -6.81 -7.98
N ARG A 9 -0.25 -6.06 -7.38
CA ARG A 9 -0.34 -5.58 -5.99
C ARG A 9 -0.96 -4.19 -5.87
N VAL A 10 -1.29 -3.51 -6.96
CA VAL A 10 -1.81 -2.14 -6.97
C VAL A 10 -3.29 -2.15 -7.31
N SER A 11 -4.11 -1.36 -6.62
CA SER A 11 -5.41 -0.93 -7.12
C SER A 11 -5.55 0.57 -7.18
N ILE A 12 -6.43 1.00 -8.08
CA ILE A 12 -6.86 2.37 -8.25
C ILE A 12 -8.38 2.37 -8.21
N GLN A 13 -8.96 3.21 -7.37
CA GLN A 13 -10.38 3.47 -7.29
C GLN A 13 -10.61 4.97 -7.50
N ASP A 14 -11.27 5.32 -8.60
CA ASP A 14 -11.66 6.70 -8.90
C ASP A 14 -13.07 6.94 -8.36
N SER A 15 -13.22 7.88 -7.41
CA SER A 15 -14.49 8.24 -6.78
C SER A 15 -14.95 9.64 -7.20
N PRO A 16 -15.71 9.78 -8.30
CA PRO A 16 -16.18 11.08 -8.80
C PRO A 16 -17.06 11.83 -7.79
N GLN A 17 -17.77 11.12 -6.90
CA GLN A 17 -18.66 11.74 -5.91
C GLN A 17 -17.88 12.58 -4.89
N THR A 18 -16.66 12.18 -4.55
CA THR A 18 -15.80 12.85 -3.56
C THR A 18 -14.59 13.53 -4.22
N LEU A 19 -14.49 13.47 -5.55
CA LEU A 19 -13.35 13.96 -6.33
C LEU A 19 -12.01 13.41 -5.81
N THR A 20 -11.98 12.10 -5.49
CA THR A 20 -10.82 11.47 -4.87
C THR A 20 -10.39 10.24 -5.66
N LEU A 21 -9.09 10.18 -5.96
CA LEU A 21 -8.43 9.00 -6.52
C LEU A 21 -7.74 8.23 -5.38
N HIS A 22 -8.21 7.02 -5.09
CA HIS A 22 -7.60 6.14 -4.10
C HIS A 22 -6.64 5.17 -4.78
N VAL A 23 -5.38 5.17 -4.36
CA VAL A 23 -4.36 4.22 -4.84
C VAL A 23 -3.92 3.36 -3.67
N THR A 24 -4.03 2.03 -3.80
CA THR A 24 -3.63 1.07 -2.76
C THR A 24 -2.54 0.15 -3.28
N LEU A 25 -1.35 0.20 -2.68
CA LEU A 25 -0.27 -0.78 -2.90
C LEU A 25 -0.25 -1.80 -1.74
N ARG A 26 -0.57 -3.05 -2.06
CA ARG A 26 -0.66 -4.15 -1.09
C ARG A 26 0.66 -4.88 -0.94
N LYS A 27 0.88 -5.52 0.23
CA LYS A 27 2.05 -6.36 0.51
C LYS A 27 3.37 -5.64 0.22
N LEU A 28 3.58 -4.50 0.88
CA LEU A 28 4.79 -3.70 0.74
C LEU A 28 6.04 -4.53 1.08
N THR A 29 7.10 -4.27 0.35
CA THR A 29 8.46 -4.80 0.53
C THR A 29 9.43 -3.63 0.67
N LEU A 30 10.62 -3.87 1.22
CA LEU A 30 11.64 -2.81 1.34
C LEU A 30 12.02 -2.21 -0.02
N GLN A 31 11.94 -3.01 -1.10
CA GLN A 31 12.22 -2.58 -2.47
C GLN A 31 11.15 -1.63 -3.04
N ASP A 32 9.97 -1.54 -2.42
CA ASP A 32 8.94 -0.58 -2.83
C ASP A 32 9.22 0.85 -2.33
N SER A 33 10.29 1.08 -1.56
CA SER A 33 10.67 2.44 -1.17
C SER A 33 11.13 3.23 -2.40
N GLY A 34 10.61 4.45 -2.58
CA GLY A 34 10.93 5.25 -3.76
C GLY A 34 10.04 6.47 -3.94
N LYS A 35 10.21 7.15 -5.07
CA LYS A 35 9.37 8.27 -5.50
C LYS A 35 8.32 7.76 -6.47
N TYR A 36 7.06 8.04 -6.16
CA TYR A 36 5.89 7.71 -6.96
C TYR A 36 5.23 8.99 -7.44
N TYR A 37 4.46 8.88 -8.51
CA TYR A 37 3.59 9.95 -8.98
C TYR A 37 2.14 9.47 -8.91
N CYS A 38 1.32 10.20 -8.17
CA CYS A 38 -0.13 10.08 -8.29
C CYS A 38 -0.57 11.16 -9.28
N GLY A 39 -1.16 10.78 -10.41
CA GLY A 39 -1.53 11.74 -11.43
C GLY A 39 -2.76 11.34 -12.20
N VAL A 40 -3.43 12.35 -12.75
CA VAL A 40 -4.58 12.22 -13.63
C VAL A 40 -4.16 12.71 -15.01
N SER A 41 -4.41 11.88 -16.02
CA SER A 41 -4.20 12.32 -17.40
C SER A 41 -5.39 13.16 -17.85
N LYS A 42 -5.10 14.29 -18.49
CA LYS A 42 -6.14 15.20 -18.99
C LYS A 42 -5.76 15.76 -20.35
N LEU A 43 -6.73 16.32 -21.06
CA LEU A 43 -6.44 17.05 -22.29
C LEU A 43 -5.55 18.26 -21.97
N GLY A 44 -4.31 18.25 -22.49
CA GLY A 44 -3.30 19.27 -22.20
C GLY A 44 -2.22 18.74 -21.26
N ARG A 45 -1.81 19.54 -20.28
CA ARG A 45 -0.75 19.17 -19.32
C ARG A 45 -1.32 18.31 -18.21
N ASP A 46 -0.79 17.12 -18.01
CA ASP A 46 -1.19 16.24 -16.91
C ASP A 46 -0.98 16.90 -15.53
N GLU A 47 -1.85 16.53 -14.58
CA GLU A 47 -1.68 16.89 -13.17
C GLU A 47 -1.12 15.70 -12.41
N SER A 48 -0.04 15.93 -11.66
CA SER A 48 0.61 14.89 -10.87
C SER A 48 1.20 15.45 -9.60
N VAL A 49 1.13 14.66 -8.53
CA VAL A 49 1.76 14.91 -7.24
C VAL A 49 2.84 13.86 -7.00
N LEU A 50 4.04 14.32 -6.62
CA LEU A 50 5.14 13.43 -6.23
C LEU A 50 4.93 12.97 -4.79
N VAL A 51 4.96 11.67 -4.57
CA VAL A 51 4.81 11.02 -3.27
C VAL A 51 6.08 10.24 -2.96
N SER A 52 6.67 10.45 -1.79
CA SER A 52 7.82 9.66 -1.33
C SER A 52 7.32 8.54 -0.43
N LEU A 53 7.51 7.29 -0.86
CA LEU A 53 7.17 6.09 -0.11
C LEU A 53 8.43 5.56 0.59
N LEU A 54 8.36 5.44 1.91
CA LEU A 54 9.40 4.84 2.74
C LEU A 54 8.82 3.61 3.41
N VAL A 55 9.43 2.45 3.17
CA VAL A 55 9.02 1.18 3.76
C VAL A 55 10.06 0.74 4.77
N PHE A 56 9.62 0.49 5.99
CA PHE A 56 10.46 -0.02 7.08
C PHE A 56 10.06 -1.46 7.39
N PRO A 57 11.00 -2.27 7.92
CA PRO A 57 10.64 -3.55 8.50
C PRO A 57 9.56 -3.33 9.57
N GLY A 58 8.46 -4.07 9.48
CA GLY A 58 7.54 -4.14 10.59
C GLY A 58 8.25 -4.69 11.83
N PRO A 59 7.79 -4.38 13.06
CA PRO A 59 8.26 -5.08 14.23
C PRO A 59 8.12 -6.57 13.94
N CYS A 60 9.25 -7.27 13.96
CA CYS A 60 9.26 -8.72 13.91
C CYS A 60 8.35 -9.23 15.03
N CYS A 61 7.72 -10.37 14.79
CA CYS A 61 6.87 -11.06 15.75
C CYS A 61 7.44 -10.90 17.17
N PRO A 62 6.63 -10.63 18.21
CA PRO A 62 7.04 -11.14 19.51
C PRO A 62 7.31 -12.62 19.27
N LEU A 63 8.51 -13.10 19.63
CA LEU A 63 8.76 -14.54 19.74
C LEU A 63 7.52 -15.13 20.37
N SER A 64 6.76 -15.95 19.64
CA SER A 64 5.71 -16.72 20.27
C SER A 64 6.42 -17.43 21.42
N PRO A 65 6.03 -17.23 22.69
CA PRO A 65 6.71 -17.90 23.79
C PRO A 65 6.75 -19.37 23.43
N THR A 66 7.96 -19.93 23.32
CA THR A 66 8.15 -21.36 23.09
C THR A 66 7.22 -22.09 24.03
N PRO A 67 6.32 -22.97 23.55
CA PRO A 67 5.45 -23.71 24.44
C PRO A 67 6.36 -24.52 25.35
N SER A 68 6.42 -24.13 26.63
CA SER A 68 7.09 -24.93 27.63
C SER A 68 6.26 -26.19 27.78
N PHE A 69 6.68 -27.26 27.11
CA PHE A 69 6.26 -28.60 27.49
C PHE A 69 6.82 -28.84 28.89
N GLN A 70 6.06 -28.46 29.91
CA GLN A 70 6.28 -28.95 31.25
C GLN A 70 5.55 -30.29 31.35
N PRO A 71 6.28 -31.40 31.56
CA PRO A 71 5.64 -32.66 31.93
C PRO A 71 4.93 -32.45 33.26
N LEU A 72 3.66 -32.84 33.33
CA LEU A 72 2.92 -32.89 34.58
C LEU A 72 3.52 -34.01 35.45
N THR A 73 4.29 -33.64 36.47
CA THR A 73 4.64 -34.53 37.60
C THR A 73 3.67 -34.31 38.73
#